data_AF-A0A4Y7U7B0-F1
#
_entry.id   AF-A0A4Y7U7B0-F1
#
_cell.length_a   1.000
_cell.length_b   1.000
_cell.length_c   1.000
_cell.angle_alpha   90.00
_cell.angle_beta   90.00
_cell.angle_gamma   90.00
#
_symmetry.space_group_name_H-M   'P 1'
#
loop_
_entity.id
_entity.type
_entity.pdbx_description
1 polymer ?
#
loop_
_entity_poly.entity_id
_entity_poly.type
_entity_poly.pdbx_seq_one_letter_code
_entity_poly.pdbx_strand_id
1 'polypeptide(L)'
;MTTNKEENKPNLFYMSSVTVLTFVIPVVGFLSDHFWNSHALTFELFSKWFIFSAVGLRLFLAGIKQVKNPEFTAKVIFELESTESFPILRELGFANICFGLVGIVSLYKPEWRIVSAFASGIYYGIAGLQHAIKKTSNTNEKVALVTDLTIFVILFIYFVRFV
;
A
#
# COMPACT_ATOMS: atom_id res chain seq x y z
N MET A 1 29.35 -23.13 10.62
CA MET A 1 28.60 -22.17 9.79
C MET A 1 27.33 -22.87 9.29
N THR A 2 26.33 -22.97 10.15
CA THR A 2 25.02 -23.56 9.82
C THR A 2 24.14 -22.41 9.34
N THR A 3 23.88 -22.35 8.04
CA THR A 3 22.91 -21.44 7.46
C THR A 3 21.53 -21.82 7.99
N ASN A 4 21.02 -21.03 8.95
CA ASN A 4 19.66 -21.15 9.46
C ASN A 4 18.67 -20.90 8.33
N LYS A 5 18.21 -21.98 7.70
CA LYS A 5 17.17 -21.98 6.66
C LYS A 5 15.78 -21.56 7.19
N GLU A 6 15.65 -21.22 8.47
CA GLU A 6 14.37 -20.88 9.11
C GLU A 6 13.97 -19.39 8.98
N GLU A 7 14.90 -18.48 8.68
CA GLU A 7 14.63 -17.03 8.66
C GLU A 7 13.81 -16.53 7.46
N ASN A 8 13.61 -17.36 6.43
CA ASN A 8 12.95 -16.97 5.18
C ASN A 8 11.48 -17.45 5.08
N LYS A 9 10.78 -17.60 6.21
CA LYS A 9 9.35 -17.95 6.18
C LYS A 9 8.51 -16.72 5.79
N PRO A 10 7.78 -16.76 4.67
CA PRO A 10 6.91 -15.66 4.27
C PRO A 10 5.89 -15.37 5.37
N ASN A 11 5.70 -14.10 5.70
CA ASN A 11 4.69 -13.73 6.68
C ASN A 11 3.33 -13.77 5.98
N LEU A 12 2.65 -14.91 6.09
CA LEU A 12 1.39 -15.17 5.40
C LEU A 12 0.34 -14.09 5.72
N PHE A 13 0.26 -13.66 6.98
CA PHE A 13 -0.68 -12.62 7.39
C PHE A 13 -0.40 -11.29 6.66
N TYR A 14 0.87 -10.87 6.59
CA TYR A 14 1.27 -9.68 5.86
C TYR A 14 0.93 -9.79 4.37
N MET A 15 1.33 -10.88 3.71
CA MET A 15 1.06 -11.08 2.29
C MET A 15 -0.44 -11.10 1.98
N SER A 16 -1.23 -11.81 2.78
CA SER A 16 -2.69 -11.86 2.63
C SER A 16 -3.30 -10.48 2.81
N SER A 17 -2.87 -9.72 3.84
CA SER A 17 -3.36 -8.37 4.08
C SER A 17 -3.07 -7.45 2.89
N VAL A 18 -1.82 -7.39 2.43
CA VAL A 18 -1.44 -6.55 1.28
C VAL A 18 -2.21 -6.94 0.02
N THR A 19 -2.35 -8.23 -0.25
CA THR A 19 -3.05 -8.74 -1.45
C THR A 19 -4.54 -8.41 -1.40
N VAL A 20 -5.19 -8.62 -0.25
CA VAL A 20 -6.62 -8.34 -0.07
C VAL A 20 -6.90 -6.85 -0.20
N LEU A 21 -6.09 -6.00 0.45
CA LEU A 21 -6.26 -4.55 0.41
C LEU A 21 -5.95 -3.96 -0.97
N THR A 22 -5.03 -4.56 -1.74
CA THR A 22 -4.61 -4.04 -3.05
C THR A 22 -5.49 -4.52 -4.20
N PHE A 23 -5.98 -5.77 -4.16
CA PHE A 23 -6.68 -6.37 -5.30
C PHE A 23 -8.11 -6.77 -4.97
N VAL A 24 -8.34 -7.48 -3.86
CA VAL A 24 -9.64 -8.08 -3.58
C VAL A 24 -10.69 -7.02 -3.25
N ILE A 25 -10.41 -6.13 -2.29
CA ILE A 25 -11.37 -5.10 -1.88
C ILE A 25 -11.70 -4.13 -3.03
N PRO A 26 -10.72 -3.61 -3.81
CA PRO A 26 -11.03 -2.78 -4.97
C PRO A 26 -11.97 -3.43 -5.98
N VAL A 27 -11.71 -4.70 -6.34
CA VAL A 27 -12.52 -5.43 -7.32
C VAL A 27 -13.93 -5.67 -6.78
N VAL A 28 -14.06 -6.10 -5.52
CA VAL A 28 -15.37 -6.31 -4.90
C VAL A 28 -16.14 -5.00 -4.81
N GLY A 29 -15.50 -3.90 -4.41
CA GLY A 29 -16.13 -2.58 -4.35
C GLY A 29 -16.58 -2.09 -5.73
N PHE A 30 -15.71 -2.21 -6.74
CA PHE A 30 -16.00 -1.85 -8.13
C PHE A 30 -17.22 -2.60 -8.68
N LEU A 31 -17.25 -3.92 -8.51
CA LEU A 31 -18.37 -4.75 -8.97
C LEU A 31 -19.65 -4.47 -8.18
N SER A 32 -19.54 -4.28 -6.87
CA SER A 32 -20.71 -3.97 -6.03
C SER A 32 -21.33 -2.62 -6.43
N ASP A 33 -20.51 -1.60 -6.66
CA ASP A 33 -21.02 -0.30 -7.09
C ASP A 33 -21.73 -0.37 -8.46
N HIS A 34 -21.21 -1.20 -9.37
CA HIS A 34 -21.88 -1.49 -10.65
C HIS A 34 -23.24 -2.19 -10.45
N PHE A 35 -23.29 -3.28 -9.68
CA PHE A 35 -24.52 -4.06 -9.53
C PHE A 35 -25.62 -3.35 -8.74
N TRP A 36 -25.26 -2.57 -7.72
CA TRP A 36 -26.26 -1.89 -6.88
C TRP A 36 -26.68 -0.52 -7.41
N ASN A 37 -25.78 0.24 -8.03
CA ASN A 37 -26.08 1.61 -8.50
C ASN A 37 -26.21 1.70 -10.02
N SER A 38 -26.06 0.59 -10.76
CA SER A 38 -26.10 0.55 -12.23
C SER A 38 -25.08 1.49 -12.90
N HIS A 39 -23.99 1.81 -12.20
CA HIS A 39 -22.90 2.62 -12.75
C HIS A 39 -22.16 1.86 -13.84
N ALA A 40 -21.77 2.53 -14.93
CA ALA A 40 -20.96 1.89 -15.97
C ALA A 40 -19.59 1.43 -15.42
N LEU A 41 -19.09 0.29 -15.92
CA LEU A 41 -17.77 -0.25 -15.60
C LEU A 41 -16.68 0.61 -16.24
N THR A 42 -16.35 1.74 -15.58
CA THR A 42 -15.34 2.69 -16.05
C THR A 42 -14.05 2.58 -15.24
N PHE A 43 -12.95 3.02 -15.85
CA PHE A 43 -11.67 3.14 -15.14
C PHE A 43 -11.75 4.11 -13.95
N GLU A 44 -12.60 5.13 -14.02
CA GLU A 44 -12.83 6.05 -12.90
C GLU A 44 -13.48 5.35 -11.71
N LEU A 45 -14.52 4.54 -11.96
CA LEU A 45 -15.20 3.77 -10.92
C LEU A 45 -14.26 2.73 -10.29
N PHE A 46 -13.44 2.05 -11.09
CA PHE A 46 -12.40 1.16 -10.57
C PHE A 46 -11.41 1.94 -9.70
N SER A 47 -10.91 3.08 -10.19
CA SER A 47 -9.92 3.89 -9.49
C SER A 47 -10.45 4.45 -8.17
N LYS A 48 -11.75 4.78 -8.06
CA LYS A 48 -12.40 5.17 -6.80
C LYS A 48 -12.18 4.11 -5.72
N TRP A 49 -12.48 2.84 -6.02
CA TRP A 49 -12.35 1.74 -5.06
C TRP A 49 -10.90 1.32 -4.86
N PHE A 50 -10.08 1.41 -5.90
CA PHE A 50 -8.66 1.15 -5.84
C PHE A 50 -7.92 2.15 -4.93
N ILE A 51 -8.12 3.45 -5.12
CA ILE A 51 -7.54 4.51 -4.28
C ILE A 51 -8.01 4.33 -2.83
N PHE A 52 -9.31 4.12 -2.61
CA PHE A 52 -9.85 3.92 -1.26
C PHE A 52 -9.16 2.77 -0.51
N SER A 53 -8.94 1.63 -1.15
CA SER A 53 -8.42 0.44 -0.46
C SER A 53 -6.90 0.31 -0.57
N ALA A 54 -6.36 0.29 -1.79
CA ALA A 54 -4.94 0.04 -2.05
C ALA A 54 -4.06 1.17 -1.52
N VAL A 55 -4.58 2.40 -1.45
CA VAL A 55 -3.92 3.53 -0.78
C VAL A 55 -4.52 3.75 0.60
N GLY A 56 -5.82 4.03 0.67
CA GLY A 56 -6.47 4.50 1.89
C GLY A 56 -6.36 3.50 3.04
N LEU A 57 -7.03 2.35 2.93
CA LEU A 57 -7.03 1.32 3.96
C LEU A 57 -5.62 0.73 4.19
N ARG A 58 -4.88 0.43 3.11
CA ARG A 58 -3.54 -0.17 3.20
C ARG A 58 -2.56 0.70 3.97
N LEU A 59 -2.40 1.97 3.58
CA LEU A 59 -1.46 2.87 4.26
C LEU A 59 -1.94 3.20 5.67
N PHE A 60 -3.25 3.40 5.88
CA PHE A 60 -3.77 3.68 7.21
C PHE A 60 -3.49 2.54 8.20
N LEU A 61 -3.78 1.29 7.82
CA LEU A 61 -3.54 0.12 8.67
C LEU A 61 -2.04 -0.14 8.87
N ALA A 62 -1.24 0.01 7.82
CA ALA A 62 0.22 -0.10 7.91
C ALA A 62 0.79 0.97 8.86
N GLY A 63 0.32 2.21 8.77
CA GLY A 63 0.75 3.31 9.61
C GLY A 63 0.38 3.12 11.08
N ILE A 64 -0.85 2.66 11.38
CA ILE A 64 -1.23 2.28 12.75
C ILE A 64 -0.30 1.18 13.29
N LYS A 65 0.00 0.16 12.48
CA LYS A 65 0.88 -0.94 12.89
C LYS A 65 2.30 -0.43 13.17
N GLN A 66 2.85 0.44 12.32
CA GLN A 66 4.17 1.04 12.47
C GLN A 66 4.28 1.92 13.73
N VAL A 67 3.24 2.70 14.03
CA VAL A 67 3.23 3.55 15.24
C VAL A 67 3.12 2.70 16.50
N LYS A 68 2.19 1.72 16.55
CA LYS A 68 1.92 0.92 17.75
C LYS A 68 2.92 -0.21 17.98
N ASN A 69 3.45 -0.80 16.91
CA ASN A 69 4.36 -1.94 16.95
C ASN A 69 5.46 -1.77 15.87
N PRO A 70 6.38 -0.81 16.05
CA PRO A 70 7.48 -0.57 15.12
C PRO A 70 8.43 -1.78 15.01
N GLU A 71 8.53 -2.59 16.07
CA GLU A 71 9.36 -3.81 16.08
C GLU A 71 8.97 -4.79 14.98
N PHE A 72 7.66 -4.98 14.75
CA PHE A 72 7.18 -5.83 13.67
C PHE A 72 7.71 -5.35 12.31
N THR A 73 7.64 -4.04 12.04
CA THR A 73 8.13 -3.48 10.78
C THR A 73 9.66 -3.55 10.69
N ALA A 74 10.38 -3.25 11.77
CA ALA A 74 11.83 -3.36 11.82
C ALA A 74 12.31 -4.78 11.48
N LYS A 75 11.81 -5.79 12.22
CA LYS A 75 12.29 -7.17 12.11
C LYS A 75 11.74 -7.92 10.91
N VAL A 76 10.44 -7.79 10.62
CA VAL A 76 9.77 -8.63 9.60
C VAL A 76 9.86 -8.04 8.19
N ILE A 77 9.95 -6.70 8.08
CA ILE A 77 9.94 -6.02 6.79
C ILE A 77 11.34 -5.53 6.42
N PHE A 78 12.03 -4.87 7.34
CA PHE A 78 13.34 -4.27 7.06
C PHE A 78 14.53 -5.12 7.52
N GLU A 79 14.29 -6.24 8.20
CA GLU A 79 15.32 -7.14 8.77
C GLU A 79 16.34 -6.38 9.62
N LEU A 80 15.85 -5.40 10.40
CA LEU A 80 16.63 -4.58 11.32
C LEU A 80 16.56 -5.16 12.73
N GLU A 81 17.72 -5.43 13.31
CA GLU A 81 17.87 -5.92 14.68
C GLU A 81 17.87 -4.77 15.72
N SER A 82 18.19 -3.54 15.31
CA SER A 82 18.33 -2.40 16.23
C SER A 82 17.01 -1.64 16.45
N THR A 83 16.76 -1.29 17.71
CA THR A 83 15.61 -0.47 18.14
C THR A 83 15.78 1.02 17.82
N GLU A 84 16.98 1.44 17.39
CA GLU A 84 17.29 2.82 16.99
C GLU A 84 16.44 3.30 15.81
N SER A 85 15.94 2.37 14.99
CA SER A 85 15.05 2.66 13.87
C SER A 85 13.61 2.98 14.30
N PHE A 86 13.19 2.69 15.54
CA PHE A 86 11.79 2.78 15.95
C PHE A 86 11.20 4.20 15.87
N PRO A 87 11.91 5.28 16.25
CA PRO A 87 11.41 6.63 16.06
C PRO A 87 11.10 6.94 14.58
N ILE A 88 12.01 6.58 13.67
CA ILE A 88 11.85 6.77 12.23
C ILE A 88 10.67 5.95 11.69
N LEU A 89 10.50 4.72 12.17
CA LEU A 89 9.36 3.88 11.79
C LEU A 89 8.02 4.48 12.25
N ARG A 90 7.99 5.17 13.39
CA ARG A 90 6.77 5.88 13.85
C ARG A 90 6.48 7.10 12.98
N GLU A 91 7.49 7.86 12.59
CA GLU A 91 7.34 8.99 11.66
C GLU A 91 6.83 8.54 10.28
N LEU A 92 7.40 7.45 9.75
CA LEU A 92 6.89 6.77 8.56
C LEU A 92 5.43 6.32 8.75
N GLY A 93 5.11 5.80 9.95
CA GLY A 93 3.76 5.41 10.33
C GLY A 93 2.77 6.57 10.32
N PHE A 94 3.16 7.75 10.81
CA PHE A 94 2.35 8.95 10.74
C PHE A 94 2.14 9.42 9.29
N ALA A 95 3.19 9.39 8.46
CA ALA A 95 3.04 9.70 7.04
C ALA A 95 2.04 8.75 6.35
N ASN A 96 2.14 7.45 6.61
CA ASN A 96 1.21 6.44 6.09
C ASN A 96 -0.23 6.64 6.59
N ILE A 97 -0.42 7.02 7.86
CA ILE A 97 -1.74 7.39 8.37
C ILE A 97 -2.30 8.59 7.60
N CYS A 98 -1.52 9.65 7.38
CA CYS A 98 -1.95 10.84 6.64
C CYS A 98 -2.35 10.50 5.20
N PHE A 99 -1.49 9.78 4.45
CA PHE A 99 -1.84 9.35 3.09
C PHE A 99 -3.04 8.41 3.05
N GLY A 100 -3.14 7.50 4.03
CA GLY A 100 -4.27 6.60 4.18
C GLY A 100 -5.59 7.36 4.39
N LEU A 101 -5.58 8.41 5.22
CA LEU A 101 -6.75 9.25 5.43
C LEU A 101 -7.17 10.00 4.16
N VAL A 102 -6.23 10.52 3.38
CA VAL A 102 -6.53 11.15 2.07
C VAL A 102 -7.21 10.14 1.15
N GLY A 103 -6.69 8.91 1.06
CA GLY A 103 -7.31 7.84 0.28
C GLY A 103 -8.70 7.44 0.78
N ILE A 104 -8.92 7.36 2.09
CA ILE A 104 -10.22 7.03 2.69
C ILE A 104 -11.25 8.13 2.40
N VAL A 105 -10.88 9.41 2.58
CA VAL A 105 -11.77 10.55 2.32
C VAL A 105 -12.16 10.62 0.84
N SER A 106 -11.26 10.21 -0.07
CA SER A 106 -11.51 10.20 -1.51
C SER A 106 -12.67 9.31 -1.98
N LEU A 107 -13.09 8.34 -1.14
CA LEU A 107 -14.28 7.53 -1.40
C LEU A 107 -15.55 8.39 -1.41
N TYR A 108 -15.62 9.36 -0.51
CA TYR A 108 -16.77 10.25 -0.29
C TYR A 108 -16.64 11.59 -1.03
N LYS A 109 -15.41 12.05 -1.28
CA LYS A 109 -15.09 13.33 -1.91
C LYS A 109 -14.25 13.11 -3.18
N PRO A 110 -14.86 13.09 -4.38
CA PRO A 110 -14.15 12.81 -5.63
C PRO A 110 -12.93 13.69 -5.88
N GLU A 111 -12.98 14.96 -5.47
CA GLU A 111 -11.91 15.95 -5.60
C GLU A 111 -10.64 15.57 -4.81
N TRP A 112 -10.73 14.68 -3.83
CA TRP A 112 -9.58 14.16 -3.09
C TRP A 112 -8.85 13.01 -3.81
N ARG A 113 -9.46 12.42 -4.84
CA ARG A 113 -8.86 11.29 -5.58
C ARG A 113 -7.61 11.72 -6.34
N ILE A 114 -7.64 12.87 -7.01
CA ILE A 114 -6.47 13.40 -7.73
C ILE A 114 -5.31 13.69 -6.76
N VAL A 115 -5.62 14.23 -5.57
CA VAL A 115 -4.64 14.52 -4.52
C VAL A 115 -4.01 13.24 -4.00
N SER A 116 -4.83 12.21 -3.71
CA SER A 116 -4.35 10.90 -3.29
C SER A 116 -3.50 10.24 -4.37
N ALA A 117 -3.95 10.25 -5.62
CA ALA A 117 -3.25 9.64 -6.74
C ALA A 117 -1.88 10.29 -6.98
N PHE A 118 -1.79 11.62 -6.88
CA PHE A 118 -0.53 12.33 -7.02
C PHE A 118 0.44 12.00 -5.86
N ALA A 119 0.06 12.33 -4.63
CA ALA A 119 0.98 12.26 -3.50
C ALA A 119 1.33 10.81 -3.14
N SER A 120 0.33 9.93 -3.05
CA SER A 120 0.55 8.52 -2.74
C SER A 120 1.13 7.75 -3.92
N GLY A 121 0.81 8.15 -5.17
CA GLY A 121 1.46 7.58 -6.36
C GLY A 121 2.97 7.77 -6.32
N ILE A 122 3.43 9.01 -6.14
CA ILE A 122 4.86 9.30 -6.01
C ILE A 122 5.48 8.50 -4.85
N TYR A 123 4.82 8.46 -3.70
CA TYR A 123 5.28 7.71 -2.53
C TYR A 123 5.48 6.22 -2.83
N TYR A 124 4.49 5.56 -3.43
CA TYR A 124 4.60 4.15 -3.85
C TYR A 124 5.66 3.93 -4.93
N GLY A 125 5.81 4.87 -5.88
CA GLY A 125 6.83 4.79 -6.92
C GLY A 125 8.24 4.83 -6.34
N ILE A 126 8.50 5.75 -5.40
CA ILE A 126 9.80 5.85 -4.71
C ILE A 126 10.07 4.60 -3.86
N ALA A 127 9.07 4.11 -3.12
CA ALA A 127 9.21 2.89 -2.31
C ALA A 127 9.51 1.66 -3.19
N GLY A 128 8.78 1.49 -4.30
CA GLY A 128 9.02 0.43 -5.27
C GLY A 128 10.43 0.50 -5.87
N LEU A 129 10.89 1.70 -6.25
CA LEU A 129 12.24 1.89 -6.78
C LEU A 129 13.32 1.54 -5.74
N GLN A 130 13.12 1.92 -4.48
CA GLN A 130 14.04 1.59 -3.40
C GLN A 130 14.19 0.07 -3.23
N HIS A 131 13.07 -0.68 -3.26
CA HIS A 131 13.10 -2.14 -3.20
C HIS A 131 13.81 -2.77 -4.41
N ALA A 132 13.64 -2.20 -5.60
CA ALA A 132 14.34 -2.67 -6.80
C ALA A 132 15.86 -2.48 -6.70
N ILE A 133 16.31 -1.34 -6.17
CA ILE A 133 17.74 -1.01 -6.00
C ILE A 133 18.40 -1.90 -4.93
N LYS A 134 17.71 -2.17 -3.82
CA LYS A 134 18.27 -2.92 -2.67
C LYS A 134 18.48 -4.42 -2.93
N LYS A 135 18.20 -4.92 -4.15
CA LYS A 135 18.29 -6.34 -4.57
C LYS A 135 17.55 -7.27 -3.60
N THR A 136 16.23 -7.31 -3.72
CA THR A 136 15.32 -8.06 -2.84
C THR A 136 15.80 -9.49 -2.55
N SER A 137 16.04 -9.82 -1.28
CA SER A 137 16.49 -11.15 -0.85
C SER A 137 15.30 -12.06 -0.47
N ASN A 138 14.18 -11.47 -0.07
CA ASN A 138 13.06 -12.16 0.59
C ASN A 138 11.75 -12.08 -0.23
N THR A 139 10.89 -13.10 -0.10
CA THR A 139 9.55 -13.18 -0.73
C THR A 139 8.64 -12.02 -0.32
N ASN A 140 8.69 -11.58 0.94
CA ASN A 140 7.88 -10.45 1.41
C ASN A 140 8.25 -9.14 0.68
N GLU A 141 9.54 -8.90 0.45
CA GLU A 141 10.04 -7.73 -0.28
C GLU A 141 9.64 -7.77 -1.75
N LYS A 142 9.63 -8.95 -2.38
CA LYS A 142 9.15 -9.10 -3.77
C LYS A 142 7.66 -8.77 -3.89
N VAL A 143 6.84 -9.21 -2.95
CA VAL A 143 5.41 -8.85 -2.91
C VAL A 143 5.24 -7.35 -2.72
N ALA A 144 6.00 -6.74 -1.81
CA ALA A 144 5.99 -5.29 -1.61
C ALA A 144 6.35 -4.55 -2.91
N LEU A 145 7.47 -4.92 -3.55
CA LEU A 145 7.92 -4.34 -4.82
C LEU A 145 6.84 -4.39 -5.90
N VAL A 146 6.27 -5.59 -6.15
CA VAL A 146 5.27 -5.76 -7.22
C VAL A 146 4.01 -4.96 -6.91
N THR A 147 3.53 -5.01 -5.67
CA THR A 147 2.30 -4.31 -5.28
C THR A 147 2.48 -2.80 -5.31
N ASP A 148 3.62 -2.28 -4.85
CA ASP A 148 3.91 -0.85 -4.82
C ASP A 148 4.06 -0.27 -6.23
N LEU A 149 4.78 -0.96 -7.13
CA LEU A 149 4.88 -0.55 -8.53
C LEU A 149 3.53 -0.63 -9.26
N THR A 150 2.71 -1.65 -8.96
CA THR A 150 1.38 -1.78 -9.54
C THR A 150 0.49 -0.62 -9.13
N ILE A 151 0.49 -0.27 -7.84
CA ILE A 151 -0.27 0.88 -7.33
C ILE A 151 0.23 2.17 -7.99
N PHE A 152 1.55 2.38 -8.03
CA PHE A 152 2.14 3.55 -8.68
C PHE A 152 1.65 3.72 -10.12
N VAL A 153 1.71 2.67 -10.94
CA VAL A 153 1.29 2.72 -12.35
C VAL A 153 -0.19 3.08 -12.48
N ILE A 154 -1.07 2.45 -11.69
CA ILE A 154 -2.51 2.73 -11.73
C ILE A 154 -2.80 4.18 -11.31
N LEU A 155 -2.18 4.65 -10.23
CA LEU A 155 -2.34 6.03 -9.77
C LEU A 155 -1.78 7.06 -10.75
N PHE A 156 -0.65 6.75 -11.39
CA PHE A 156 -0.07 7.59 -12.43
C PHE A 156 -1.00 7.72 -13.64
N ILE A 157 -1.54 6.60 -14.13
CA ILE A 157 -2.52 6.61 -15.23
C ILE A 157 -3.77 7.41 -14.84
N TYR A 158 -4.28 7.23 -13.61
CA TYR A 158 -5.40 8.02 -13.11
C TYR A 158 -5.08 9.51 -13.09
N PHE A 159 -3.93 9.90 -12.52
CA PHE A 159 -3.52 11.30 -12.44
C PHE A 159 -3.41 11.93 -13.83
N VAL A 160 -2.69 11.30 -14.77
CA VAL A 160 -2.51 11.83 -16.13
C VAL A 160 -3.84 11.94 -16.90
N ARG A 161 -4.79 11.02 -16.65
CA ARG A 161 -6.07 11.00 -17.38
C ARG A 161 -7.08 12.03 -16.88
N PHE A 162 -7.02 12.40 -15.60
CA PHE A 162 -8.07 13.20 -14.94
C PHE A 162 -7.57 14.52 -14.34
N VAL A 163 -6.31 14.90 -14.61
CA VAL A 163 -5.79 16.26 -14.32
C VAL A 163 -6.20 17.26 -15.38
#